data_AF-A0A6G0HG01-F1
#
_entry.id   AF-A0A6G0HG01-F1
#
_cell.length_a   1.000
_cell.length_b   1.000
_cell.length_c   1.000
_cell.angle_alpha   90.00
_cell.angle_beta   90.00
_cell.angle_gamma   90.00
#
_symmetry.space_group_name_H-M   'P 1'
#
loop_
_entity.id
_entity.type
_entity.pdbx_description
1 polymer ?
#
loop_
_entity_poly.entity_id
_entity_poly.type
_entity_poly.pdbx_seq_one_letter_code
_entity_poly.pdbx_strand_id
1 'polypeptide(L)'
;MQSPKVANDGDDGNFNDDEKIDEERLTDELVNLKVQEVRALYKQCGLDDKGSKVDLVMRLSDKMSSRVTYNKVFEKVWGASGGWAVITCPCGVVYSLKFNLRAESPRDSLDLLLSWKHFPNISVYDYARRLALHANRRQPGLFAPFQGRLLNPTPENIKQASEGKVHVSMPWLKNCKVPDKDGHPLTGSSQHFALNDVFHQGNSKDQTDVLRKLELVPELTSLINSQCAEQLFSGMRKNITF
;
A
#
# COMPACT_ATOMS: atom_id res chain seq x y z
N MET A 1 29.87 0.77 29.43
CA MET A 1 28.65 0.02 29.11
C MET A 1 27.45 0.82 29.59
N GLN A 2 26.76 1.49 28.66
CA GLN A 2 25.47 2.14 28.91
C GLN A 2 24.62 1.87 27.67
N SER A 3 23.52 1.13 27.88
CA SER A 3 22.55 0.81 26.85
C SER A 3 21.76 2.07 26.48
N PRO A 4 21.50 2.36 25.19
CA PRO A 4 20.64 3.46 24.82
C PRO A 4 19.17 3.12 25.10
N LYS A 5 18.46 4.07 25.71
CA LYS A 5 17.01 4.05 25.90
C LYS A 5 16.31 4.03 24.54
N VAL A 6 15.44 3.04 24.33
CA VAL A 6 14.51 2.97 23.22
C VAL A 6 13.47 4.08 23.41
N ALA A 7 13.36 4.96 22.41
CA ALA A 7 12.30 5.95 22.34
C ALA A 7 10.97 5.24 22.07
N ASN A 8 9.99 5.55 22.90
CA ASN A 8 8.65 5.00 22.89
C ASN A 8 7.82 5.80 21.86
N ASP A 9 7.80 5.35 20.61
CA ASP A 9 6.88 5.87 19.59
C ASP A 9 5.55 5.12 19.74
N GLY A 10 4.60 5.79 20.38
CA GLY A 10 3.23 5.32 20.50
C GLY A 10 2.54 5.33 19.14
N ASP A 11 2.03 4.17 18.74
CA ASP A 11 0.65 3.92 18.32
C ASP A 11 0.56 2.45 17.92
N ASP A 12 0.68 1.55 18.92
CA ASP A 12 0.42 0.13 18.76
C ASP A 12 -1.09 -0.10 18.74
N GLY A 13 -1.70 0.24 17.60
CA GLY A 13 -3.01 -0.25 17.23
C GLY A 13 -2.93 -1.76 17.05
N ASN A 14 -3.28 -2.49 18.11
CA ASN A 14 -3.52 -3.93 18.11
C ASN A 14 -4.70 -4.25 17.17
N PHE A 15 -4.40 -4.45 15.88
CA PHE A 15 -5.37 -4.92 14.88
C PHE A 15 -5.04 -6.37 14.53
N ASN A 16 -5.24 -7.26 15.50
CA ASN A 16 -5.77 -8.58 15.17
C ASN A 16 -7.26 -8.39 14.95
N ASP A 17 -7.78 -8.86 13.81
CA ASP A 17 -9.07 -9.55 13.70
C ASP A 17 -9.41 -9.77 12.23
N ASP A 18 -9.16 -11.01 11.77
CA ASP A 18 -9.90 -11.65 10.66
C ASP A 18 -11.36 -11.94 11.09
N GLU A 19 -11.97 -11.05 11.88
CA GLU A 19 -13.40 -11.14 12.18
C GLU A 19 -14.18 -10.73 10.94
N LYS A 20 -15.18 -11.52 10.58
CA LYS A 20 -16.14 -11.20 9.52
C LYS A 20 -16.73 -9.81 9.77
N ILE A 21 -16.80 -9.03 8.70
CA ILE A 21 -17.44 -7.72 8.70
C ILE A 21 -18.90 -7.96 8.31
N ASP A 22 -19.83 -7.74 9.23
CA ASP A 22 -21.28 -7.81 8.99
C ASP A 22 -21.99 -6.51 9.45
N GLU A 23 -23.29 -6.42 9.18
CA GLU A 23 -24.11 -5.24 9.51
C GLU A 23 -24.23 -4.99 11.02
N GLU A 24 -24.12 -6.05 11.83
CA GLU A 24 -24.17 -5.98 13.30
C GLU A 24 -22.94 -5.23 13.82
N ARG A 25 -21.75 -5.62 13.35
CA ARG A 25 -20.50 -4.92 13.70
C ARG A 25 -20.43 -3.49 13.18
N LEU A 26 -21.02 -3.21 12.01
CA LEU A 26 -21.13 -1.83 11.52
C LEU A 26 -22.02 -0.97 12.44
N THR A 27 -23.08 -1.58 12.98
CA THR A 27 -23.98 -0.93 13.95
C THR A 27 -23.27 -0.67 15.28
N ASP A 28 -22.47 -1.61 15.77
CA ASP A 28 -21.67 -1.42 16.98
C ASP A 28 -20.67 -0.26 16.83
N GLU A 29 -19.99 -0.19 15.69
CA GLU A 29 -19.04 0.89 15.44
C GLU A 29 -19.73 2.26 15.25
N LEU A 30 -20.95 2.29 14.71
CA LEU A 30 -21.77 3.50 14.68
C LEU A 30 -22.07 4.03 16.09
N VAL A 31 -22.27 3.14 17.08
CA VAL A 31 -22.45 3.53 18.48
C VAL A 31 -21.20 4.20 19.04
N ASN A 32 -20.01 3.84 18.55
CA ASN A 32 -18.73 4.41 19.00
C ASN A 32 -18.46 5.82 18.44
N LEU A 33 -19.08 6.21 17.32
CA LEU A 33 -18.89 7.54 16.72
C LEU A 33 -19.37 8.68 17.62
N LYS A 34 -18.76 9.86 17.50
CA LYS A 34 -19.28 11.06 18.20
C LYS A 34 -20.63 11.46 17.62
N VAL A 35 -21.53 12.01 18.44
CA VAL A 35 -22.89 12.42 17.98
C VAL A 35 -22.84 13.41 16.79
N GLN A 36 -21.82 14.26 16.74
CA GLN A 36 -21.62 15.20 15.63
C GLN A 36 -21.31 14.46 14.31
N GLU A 37 -20.59 13.35 14.38
CA GLU A 37 -20.23 12.53 13.22
C GLU A 37 -21.42 11.74 12.70
N VAL A 38 -22.24 11.21 13.61
CA VAL A 38 -23.53 10.57 13.26
C VAL A 38 -24.44 11.58 12.58
N ARG A 39 -24.55 12.82 13.09
CA ARG A 39 -25.33 13.91 12.46
C ARG A 39 -24.80 14.31 11.09
N ALA A 40 -23.47 14.39 10.94
CA ALA A 40 -22.86 14.67 9.65
C ALA A 40 -23.20 13.58 8.61
N LEU A 41 -23.17 12.31 9.03
CA LEU A 41 -23.53 11.17 8.20
C LEU A 41 -25.02 11.22 7.78
N TYR A 42 -25.92 11.60 8.69
CA TYR A 42 -27.33 11.86 8.37
C TYR A 42 -27.52 12.89 7.27
N LYS A 43 -26.79 14.02 7.36
CA LYS A 43 -26.82 15.07 6.33
C LYS A 43 -26.30 14.56 4.98
N GLN A 44 -25.22 13.76 4.99
CA GLN A 44 -24.70 13.12 3.78
C GLN A 44 -25.69 12.12 3.17
N CYS A 45 -26.50 11.46 4.00
CA CYS A 45 -27.56 10.55 3.55
C CYS A 45 -28.86 11.29 3.16
N GLY A 46 -28.93 12.62 3.28
CA GLY A 46 -30.15 13.40 2.98
C GLY A 46 -31.29 13.16 3.99
N LEU A 47 -30.95 12.82 5.24
CA LEU A 47 -31.88 12.45 6.29
C LEU A 47 -31.98 13.54 7.37
N ASP A 48 -33.12 13.61 8.06
CA ASP A 48 -33.31 14.50 9.23
C ASP A 48 -32.47 14.04 10.43
N ASP A 49 -31.63 14.92 10.96
CA ASP A 49 -30.65 14.61 12.01
C ASP A 49 -31.18 14.90 13.44
N LYS A 50 -32.48 15.14 13.60
CA LYS A 50 -33.12 15.37 14.92
C LYS A 50 -33.27 14.07 15.71
N GLY A 51 -33.17 14.17 17.04
CA GLY A 51 -33.30 13.04 17.97
C GLY A 51 -32.06 12.78 18.82
N SER A 52 -32.13 11.79 19.71
CA SER A 52 -30.98 11.35 20.51
C SER A 52 -29.97 10.58 19.66
N LYS A 53 -28.74 10.41 20.14
CA LYS A 53 -27.71 9.62 19.43
C LYS A 53 -28.18 8.19 19.18
N VAL A 54 -28.84 7.57 20.16
CA VAL A 54 -29.35 6.20 20.05
C VAL A 54 -30.43 6.11 18.97
N ASP A 55 -31.38 7.07 18.96
CA ASP A 55 -32.43 7.11 17.93
C ASP A 55 -31.86 7.32 16.52
N LEU A 56 -30.78 8.07 16.40
CA LEU A 56 -30.07 8.28 15.14
C LEU A 56 -29.36 6.99 14.71
N VAL A 57 -28.67 6.29 15.60
CA VAL A 57 -27.98 5.03 15.23
C VAL A 57 -28.99 3.96 14.79
N MET A 58 -30.08 3.75 15.54
CA MET A 58 -31.11 2.77 15.19
C MET A 58 -31.73 3.03 13.82
N ARG A 59 -32.17 4.28 13.57
CA ARG A 59 -32.77 4.66 12.28
C ARG A 59 -31.77 4.61 11.12
N LEU A 60 -30.48 4.79 11.38
CA LEU A 60 -29.46 4.63 10.36
C LEU A 60 -29.25 3.15 10.03
N SER A 61 -29.24 2.29 11.05
CA SER A 61 -29.13 0.83 10.92
C SER A 61 -30.29 0.24 10.11
N ASP A 62 -31.53 0.62 10.40
CA ASP A 62 -32.70 0.19 9.60
C ASP A 62 -32.58 0.56 8.12
N LYS A 63 -31.90 1.68 7.82
CA LYS A 63 -31.69 2.17 6.46
C LYS A 63 -30.47 1.59 5.76
N MET A 64 -29.64 0.80 6.44
CA MET A 64 -28.48 0.13 5.84
C MET A 64 -28.87 -0.98 4.84
N SER A 65 -30.13 -1.40 4.84
CA SER A 65 -30.72 -2.20 3.75
C SER A 65 -30.59 -1.52 2.37
N SER A 66 -30.52 -0.18 2.32
CA SER A 66 -30.19 0.56 1.10
C SER A 66 -28.68 0.60 0.88
N ARG A 67 -28.24 0.12 -0.29
CA ARG A 67 -26.82 0.11 -0.70
C ARG A 67 -26.15 1.48 -0.62
N VAL A 68 -26.87 2.55 -0.97
CA VAL A 68 -26.35 3.93 -0.94
C VAL A 68 -26.08 4.38 0.50
N THR A 69 -27.00 4.07 1.42
CA THR A 69 -26.83 4.37 2.84
C THR A 69 -25.71 3.52 3.41
N TYR A 70 -25.73 2.20 3.18
CA TYR A 70 -24.70 1.26 3.62
C TYR A 70 -23.30 1.75 3.25
N ASN A 71 -23.08 2.10 1.98
CA ASN A 71 -21.75 2.53 1.51
C ASN A 71 -21.28 3.82 2.22
N LYS A 72 -22.16 4.79 2.46
CA LYS A 72 -21.81 6.03 3.18
C LYS A 72 -21.49 5.76 4.64
N VAL A 73 -22.27 4.89 5.28
CA VAL A 73 -22.05 4.48 6.68
C VAL A 73 -20.72 3.73 6.79
N PHE A 74 -20.53 2.72 5.94
CA PHE A 74 -19.30 1.95 5.85
C PHE A 74 -18.10 2.88 5.62
N GLU A 75 -18.18 3.82 4.67
CA GLU A 75 -17.10 4.76 4.38
C GLU A 75 -16.76 5.65 5.57
N LYS A 76 -17.76 6.11 6.31
CA LYS A 76 -17.57 6.95 7.49
C LYS A 76 -16.93 6.19 8.66
N VAL A 77 -17.27 4.92 8.83
CA VAL A 77 -16.81 4.07 9.94
C VAL A 77 -15.46 3.43 9.64
N TRP A 78 -15.30 2.83 8.45
CA TRP A 78 -14.14 2.02 8.08
C TRP A 78 -13.28 2.63 6.94
N GLY A 79 -13.64 3.80 6.42
CA GLY A 79 -12.99 4.41 5.27
C GLY A 79 -13.50 3.88 3.93
N ALA A 80 -13.00 4.42 2.82
CA ALA A 80 -13.47 4.07 1.47
C ALA A 80 -13.58 2.54 1.27
N SER A 81 -14.66 2.11 0.63
CA SER A 81 -14.93 0.70 0.35
C SER A 81 -14.58 0.34 -1.08
N GLY A 82 -14.21 -0.92 -1.29
CA GLY A 82 -13.95 -1.43 -2.63
C GLY A 82 -12.56 -1.11 -3.18
N GLY A 83 -12.37 -1.52 -4.43
CA GLY A 83 -11.13 -1.35 -5.19
C GLY A 83 -10.49 -2.68 -5.55
N TRP A 84 -9.38 -2.60 -6.27
CA TRP A 84 -8.54 -3.75 -6.60
C TRP A 84 -7.09 -3.44 -6.25
N ALA A 85 -6.34 -4.46 -5.84
CA ALA A 85 -4.89 -4.44 -5.91
C ALA A 85 -4.47 -5.26 -7.12
N VAL A 86 -3.55 -4.73 -7.93
CA VAL A 86 -3.11 -5.38 -9.17
C VAL A 86 -1.60 -5.40 -9.22
N ILE A 87 -1.01 -6.53 -9.57
CA ILE A 87 0.40 -6.61 -9.97
C ILE A 87 0.45 -6.80 -11.48
N THR A 88 1.17 -5.92 -12.15
CA THR A 88 1.37 -5.94 -13.60
C THR A 88 2.83 -6.12 -13.96
N CYS A 89 3.08 -6.68 -15.14
CA CYS A 89 4.40 -6.57 -15.76
C CYS A 89 4.58 -5.18 -16.40
N PRO A 90 5.82 -4.80 -16.77
CA PRO A 90 6.06 -3.51 -17.42
C PRO A 90 5.29 -3.28 -18.73
N CYS A 91 4.83 -4.35 -19.40
CA CYS A 91 4.00 -4.27 -20.61
C CYS A 91 2.49 -4.11 -20.31
N GLY A 92 2.08 -4.03 -19.04
CA GLY A 92 0.68 -3.87 -18.62
C GLY A 92 -0.12 -5.16 -18.50
N VAL A 93 0.51 -6.33 -18.64
CA VAL A 93 -0.17 -7.63 -18.42
C VAL A 93 -0.38 -7.84 -16.93
N VAL A 94 -1.61 -8.15 -16.53
CA VAL A 94 -1.98 -8.44 -15.14
C VAL A 94 -1.53 -9.85 -14.77
N TYR A 95 -0.68 -9.96 -13.75
CA TYR A 95 -0.23 -11.24 -13.18
C TYR A 95 -0.99 -11.60 -11.92
N SER A 96 -1.53 -10.62 -11.20
CA SER A 96 -2.31 -10.85 -9.98
C SER A 96 -3.33 -9.77 -9.77
N LEU A 97 -4.47 -10.16 -9.21
CA LEU A 97 -5.61 -9.31 -8.92
C LEU A 97 -6.19 -9.72 -7.56
N LYS A 98 -6.43 -8.74 -6.69
CA LYS A 98 -7.19 -8.89 -5.45
C LYS A 98 -8.35 -7.92 -5.48
N PHE A 99 -9.56 -8.39 -5.17
CA PHE A 99 -10.71 -7.53 -4.93
C PHE A 99 -10.71 -7.12 -3.47
N ASN A 100 -10.61 -5.82 -3.21
CA ASN A 100 -10.55 -5.30 -1.85
C ASN A 100 -11.96 -4.92 -1.40
N LEU A 101 -12.35 -5.37 -0.20
CA LEU A 101 -13.61 -4.94 0.42
C LEU A 101 -13.49 -3.52 0.99
N ARG A 102 -12.29 -3.16 1.43
CA ARG A 102 -11.90 -1.83 1.94
C ARG A 102 -10.91 -1.17 0.98
N ALA A 103 -10.62 0.10 1.22
CA ALA A 103 -9.60 0.84 0.48
C ALA A 103 -8.28 0.04 0.41
N GLU A 104 -7.67 0.03 -0.77
CA GLU A 104 -6.38 -0.62 -1.00
C GLU A 104 -5.34 -0.10 -0.01
N SER A 105 -4.57 -1.03 0.56
CA SER A 105 -3.45 -0.73 1.42
C SER A 105 -2.18 -1.45 0.92
N PRO A 106 -0.98 -1.05 1.39
CA PRO A 106 0.25 -1.76 1.11
C PRO A 106 0.22 -3.24 1.53
N ARG A 107 -0.69 -3.63 2.44
CA ARG A 107 -0.88 -5.03 2.85
C ARG A 107 -1.49 -5.87 1.73
N ASP A 108 -2.42 -5.31 0.95
CA ASP A 108 -3.09 -6.00 -0.14
C ASP A 108 -2.12 -6.30 -1.28
N SER A 109 -1.29 -5.33 -1.64
CA SER A 109 -0.20 -5.51 -2.60
C SER A 109 0.85 -6.52 -2.09
N LEU A 110 1.14 -6.52 -0.80
CA LEU A 110 2.04 -7.50 -0.19
C LEU A 110 1.46 -8.91 -0.16
N ASP A 111 0.17 -9.09 0.10
CA ASP A 111 -0.50 -10.40 0.04
C ASP A 111 -0.35 -11.00 -1.35
N LEU A 112 -0.57 -10.20 -2.39
CA LEU A 112 -0.37 -10.63 -3.77
C LEU A 112 1.08 -11.03 -4.03
N LEU A 113 2.05 -10.22 -3.60
CA LEU A 113 3.48 -10.54 -3.78
C LEU A 113 3.90 -11.81 -3.04
N LEU A 114 3.40 -12.03 -1.82
CA LEU A 114 3.71 -13.21 -1.01
C LEU A 114 2.96 -14.47 -1.50
N SER A 115 1.90 -14.31 -2.29
CA SER A 115 1.22 -15.44 -2.94
C SER A 115 2.04 -16.06 -4.08
N TRP A 116 3.05 -15.34 -4.59
CA TRP A 116 3.90 -15.85 -5.66
C TRP A 116 4.90 -16.87 -5.12
N LYS A 117 5.12 -17.95 -5.87
CA LYS A 117 6.13 -18.96 -5.55
C LYS A 117 7.54 -18.36 -5.40
N HIS A 118 7.85 -17.35 -6.20
CA HIS A 118 9.12 -16.63 -6.17
C HIS A 118 8.85 -15.14 -6.04
N PHE A 119 9.33 -14.52 -4.96
CA PHE A 119 9.16 -13.09 -4.72
C PHE A 119 10.00 -12.30 -5.74
N PRO A 120 9.47 -11.23 -6.36
CA PRO A 120 10.20 -10.51 -7.40
C PRO A 120 11.41 -9.76 -6.85
N ASN A 121 12.50 -9.69 -7.60
CA ASN A 121 13.68 -8.91 -7.21
C ASN A 121 13.42 -7.40 -7.17
N ILE A 122 12.45 -6.91 -7.95
CA ILE A 122 12.12 -5.48 -8.00
C ILE A 122 10.61 -5.35 -7.94
N SER A 123 10.12 -4.64 -6.93
CA SER A 123 8.73 -4.24 -6.77
C SER A 123 8.64 -2.73 -6.88
N VAL A 124 7.85 -2.24 -7.84
CA VAL A 124 7.57 -0.81 -7.99
C VAL A 124 6.19 -0.53 -7.41
N TYR A 125 6.10 0.44 -6.51
CA TYR A 125 4.88 0.76 -5.79
C TYR A 125 4.85 2.22 -5.37
N ASP A 126 3.66 2.82 -5.29
CA ASP A 126 3.47 4.24 -4.98
C ASP A 126 4.09 4.62 -3.63
N TYR A 127 3.96 3.72 -2.64
CA TYR A 127 4.54 3.90 -1.32
C TYR A 127 5.47 2.75 -0.93
N ALA A 128 6.56 2.59 -1.68
CA ALA A 128 7.48 1.46 -1.54
C ALA A 128 8.10 1.33 -0.14
N ARG A 129 8.30 2.46 0.57
CA ARG A 129 8.72 2.47 1.99
C ARG A 129 7.74 1.70 2.89
N ARG A 130 6.42 1.94 2.77
CA ARG A 130 5.42 1.22 3.57
C ARG A 130 5.35 -0.24 3.16
N LEU A 131 5.43 -0.53 1.85
CA LEU A 131 5.48 -1.91 1.36
C LEU A 131 6.65 -2.68 1.99
N ALA A 132 7.85 -2.13 1.93
CA ALA A 132 9.05 -2.74 2.51
C ALA A 132 8.97 -2.92 4.04
N LEU A 133 8.38 -1.94 4.74
CA LEU A 133 8.16 -2.03 6.19
C LEU A 133 7.20 -3.18 6.55
N HIS A 134 6.04 -3.26 5.88
CA HIS A 134 5.06 -4.31 6.11
C HIS A 134 5.61 -5.70 5.73
N ALA A 135 6.36 -5.78 4.63
CA ALA A 135 7.04 -6.98 4.19
C ALA A 135 8.02 -7.51 5.23
N ASN A 136 8.94 -6.66 5.69
CA ASN A 136 9.94 -7.06 6.69
C ASN A 136 9.32 -7.42 8.05
N ARG A 137 8.13 -6.90 8.39
CA ARG A 137 7.39 -7.31 9.60
C ARG A 137 6.83 -8.73 9.48
N ARG A 138 6.34 -9.12 8.29
CA ARG A 138 5.76 -10.45 8.05
C ARG A 138 6.83 -11.51 7.75
N GLN A 139 7.84 -11.14 6.98
CA GLN A 139 8.99 -11.98 6.64
C GLN A 139 10.27 -11.18 6.89
N PRO A 140 10.90 -11.35 8.08
CA PRO A 140 12.12 -10.64 8.44
C PRO A 140 13.21 -10.80 7.40
N GLY A 141 13.77 -9.67 6.96
CA GLY A 141 14.87 -9.63 6.00
C GLY A 141 14.47 -9.73 4.53
N LEU A 142 13.18 -9.80 4.19
CA LEU A 142 12.74 -9.89 2.78
C LEU A 142 13.29 -8.75 1.91
N PHE A 143 13.34 -7.53 2.44
CA PHE A 143 13.94 -6.37 1.80
C PHE A 143 15.24 -5.92 2.50
N ALA A 144 16.03 -6.87 3.01
CA ALA A 144 17.36 -6.57 3.55
C ALA A 144 18.35 -6.17 2.44
N PRO A 145 19.44 -5.44 2.77
CA PRO A 145 19.80 -4.90 4.09
C PRO A 145 19.18 -3.53 4.39
N PHE A 146 18.84 -2.74 3.37
CA PHE A 146 18.48 -1.32 3.54
C PHE A 146 16.97 -1.07 3.46
N GLN A 147 16.14 -2.03 3.86
CA GLN A 147 14.68 -1.96 3.71
C GLN A 147 14.26 -1.75 2.23
N GLY A 148 14.97 -2.40 1.30
CA GLY A 148 14.66 -2.41 -0.13
C GLY A 148 15.08 -1.14 -0.87
N ARG A 149 15.88 -0.27 -0.24
CA ARG A 149 16.57 0.85 -0.91
C ARG A 149 17.73 0.36 -1.75
N LEU A 150 18.08 1.13 -2.77
CA LEU A 150 19.17 0.83 -3.71
C LEU A 150 20.56 0.98 -3.06
N LEU A 151 20.67 1.89 -2.10
CA LEU A 151 21.92 2.23 -1.40
C LEU A 151 21.67 2.32 0.10
N ASN A 152 22.76 2.22 0.88
CA ASN A 152 22.74 2.50 2.32
C ASN A 152 22.28 3.96 2.55
N PRO A 153 21.32 4.24 3.46
CA PRO A 153 20.84 5.59 3.76
C PRO A 153 21.86 6.46 4.53
N THR A 154 23.06 6.67 3.99
CA THR A 154 24.04 7.61 4.52
C THR A 154 23.78 9.02 3.98
N PRO A 155 24.16 10.09 4.71
CA PRO A 155 24.01 11.46 4.23
C PRO A 155 24.67 11.71 2.87
N GLU A 156 25.82 11.06 2.61
CA GLU A 156 26.53 11.16 1.34
C GLU A 156 25.74 10.53 0.18
N ASN A 157 25.23 9.31 0.37
CA ASN A 157 24.42 8.64 -0.67
C ASN A 157 23.13 9.41 -0.96
N ILE A 158 22.48 9.94 0.07
CA ILE A 158 21.27 10.76 -0.07
C ILE A 158 21.57 12.02 -0.89
N LYS A 159 22.70 12.69 -0.59
CA LYS A 159 23.13 13.88 -1.33
C LYS A 159 23.44 13.55 -2.80
N GLN A 160 24.27 12.53 -3.05
CA GLN A 160 24.63 12.13 -4.40
C GLN A 160 23.42 11.70 -5.24
N ALA A 161 22.47 10.97 -4.64
CA ALA A 161 21.22 10.59 -5.29
C ALA A 161 20.29 11.79 -5.55
N SER A 162 20.22 12.75 -4.63
CA SER A 162 19.44 13.98 -4.84
C SER A 162 20.02 14.86 -5.94
N GLU A 163 21.34 14.85 -6.10
CA GLU A 163 22.05 15.58 -7.15
C GLU A 163 22.12 14.81 -8.49
N GLY A 164 21.58 13.59 -8.57
CA GLY A 164 21.61 12.75 -9.79
C GLY A 164 23.01 12.25 -10.16
N LYS A 165 23.95 12.23 -9.20
CA LYS A 165 25.38 11.89 -9.43
C LYS A 165 25.72 10.43 -9.20
N VAL A 166 24.77 9.63 -8.72
CA VAL A 166 24.97 8.20 -8.44
C VAL A 166 24.00 7.36 -9.26
N HIS A 167 24.50 6.24 -9.75
CA HIS A 167 23.72 5.20 -10.40
C HIS A 167 24.08 3.85 -9.80
N VAL A 168 23.10 2.96 -9.71
CA VAL A 168 23.24 1.58 -9.24
C VAL A 168 23.04 0.68 -10.44
N SER A 169 24.12 0.11 -10.96
CA SER A 169 24.05 -0.84 -12.08
C SER A 169 23.56 -2.19 -11.60
N MET A 170 22.57 -2.73 -12.31
CA MET A 170 21.99 -4.06 -12.10
C MET A 170 22.07 -4.88 -13.40
N PRO A 171 23.27 -5.32 -13.82
CA PRO A 171 23.44 -6.02 -15.10
C PRO A 171 22.67 -7.35 -15.15
N TRP A 172 22.37 -7.92 -13.98
CA TRP A 172 21.62 -9.16 -13.83
C TRP A 172 20.14 -9.06 -14.27
N LEU A 173 19.63 -7.85 -14.51
CA LEU A 173 18.30 -7.64 -15.09
C LEU A 173 18.24 -7.97 -16.59
N LYS A 174 19.37 -7.88 -17.29
CA LYS A 174 19.47 -8.16 -18.72
C LYS A 174 20.14 -9.50 -18.99
N ASN A 175 21.14 -9.85 -18.19
CA ASN A 175 21.94 -11.06 -18.35
C ASN A 175 21.85 -11.88 -17.07
N CYS A 176 21.38 -13.12 -17.14
CA CYS A 176 21.34 -13.98 -15.95
C CYS A 176 22.74 -14.08 -15.32
N LYS A 177 22.85 -13.79 -14.02
CA LYS A 177 24.13 -13.95 -13.30
C LYS A 177 24.26 -15.37 -12.77
N VAL A 178 25.46 -15.72 -12.31
CA VAL A 178 25.65 -16.92 -11.47
C VAL A 178 24.69 -16.82 -10.29
N PRO A 179 23.81 -17.81 -10.07
CA PRO A 179 22.79 -17.70 -9.02
C PRO A 179 23.39 -17.57 -7.62
N ASP A 180 22.89 -16.58 -6.88
CA ASP A 180 23.10 -16.49 -5.45
C ASP A 180 22.41 -17.66 -4.75
N LYS A 181 22.83 -17.94 -3.51
CA LYS A 181 22.04 -18.78 -2.61
C LYS A 181 20.67 -18.13 -2.42
N ASP A 182 19.62 -18.92 -2.61
CA ASP A 182 18.21 -18.49 -2.54
C ASP A 182 17.85 -17.39 -3.57
N GLY A 183 18.60 -17.31 -4.68
CA GLY A 183 18.34 -16.38 -5.75
C GLY A 183 17.07 -16.69 -6.55
N HIS A 184 16.43 -15.64 -7.07
CA HIS A 184 15.27 -15.77 -7.95
C HIS A 184 15.64 -16.55 -9.23
N PRO A 185 14.82 -17.53 -9.67
CA PRO A 185 15.21 -18.46 -10.73
C PRO A 185 15.50 -17.81 -12.09
N LEU A 186 14.90 -16.65 -12.39
CA LEU A 186 15.12 -15.95 -13.66
C LEU A 186 16.36 -15.04 -13.66
N THR A 187 16.70 -14.44 -12.52
CA THR A 187 17.75 -13.41 -12.46
C THR A 187 19.02 -13.91 -11.79
N GLY A 188 18.91 -14.98 -10.98
CA GLY A 188 19.95 -15.46 -10.08
C GLY A 188 20.19 -14.55 -8.88
N SER A 189 19.47 -13.44 -8.70
CA SER A 189 19.69 -12.50 -7.59
C SER A 189 18.85 -12.87 -6.37
N SER A 190 19.44 -12.84 -5.18
CA SER A 190 18.72 -12.92 -3.90
C SER A 190 18.33 -11.55 -3.35
N GLN A 191 18.70 -10.47 -4.04
CA GLN A 191 18.37 -9.11 -3.61
C GLN A 191 16.96 -8.73 -4.04
N HIS A 192 16.23 -8.07 -3.14
CA HIS A 192 14.90 -7.54 -3.38
C HIS A 192 14.84 -6.04 -3.09
N PHE A 193 14.28 -5.28 -4.03
CA PHE A 193 14.17 -3.83 -3.98
C PHE A 193 12.72 -3.39 -4.03
N ALA A 194 12.38 -2.39 -3.22
CA ALA A 194 11.08 -1.73 -3.22
C ALA A 194 11.29 -0.29 -3.67
N LEU A 195 10.93 0.00 -4.92
CA LEU A 195 11.19 1.27 -5.60
C LEU A 195 9.90 2.08 -5.77
N ASN A 196 10.03 3.40 -5.71
CA ASN A 196 8.88 4.29 -5.83
C ASN A 196 8.51 4.48 -7.29
N ASP A 197 7.21 4.37 -7.58
CA ASP A 197 6.68 4.77 -8.88
C ASP A 197 6.94 6.25 -9.17
N VAL A 198 7.27 6.57 -10.42
CA VAL A 198 7.75 7.88 -10.88
C VAL A 198 6.77 9.00 -10.51
N PHE A 199 5.47 8.78 -10.64
CA PHE A 199 4.45 9.79 -10.36
C PHE A 199 4.27 10.07 -8.86
N HIS A 200 4.74 9.17 -8.00
CA HIS A 200 4.56 9.24 -6.55
C HIS A 200 5.84 9.60 -5.78
N GLN A 201 6.96 9.84 -6.48
CA GLN A 201 8.26 10.16 -5.86
C GLN A 201 8.27 11.52 -5.12
N GLY A 202 7.38 12.45 -5.46
CA GLY A 202 7.29 13.78 -4.83
C GLY A 202 6.48 13.82 -3.52
N ASN A 203 5.79 12.74 -3.16
CA ASN A 203 4.85 12.74 -2.03
C ASN A 203 5.50 12.41 -0.68
N SER A 204 6.77 11.99 -0.68
CA SER A 204 7.46 11.61 0.55
C SER A 204 8.15 12.78 1.24
N LYS A 205 7.99 12.85 2.57
CA LYS A 205 8.73 13.76 3.45
C LYS A 205 10.04 13.15 3.96
N ASP A 206 10.29 11.86 3.70
CA ASP A 206 11.48 11.14 4.13
C ASP A 206 12.60 11.31 3.10
N GLN A 207 13.68 11.97 3.48
CA GLN A 207 14.82 12.23 2.59
C GLN A 207 15.48 10.94 2.07
N THR A 208 15.31 9.81 2.76
CA THR A 208 15.90 8.53 2.34
C THR A 208 15.16 7.90 1.16
N ASP A 209 13.95 8.36 0.83
CA ASP A 209 13.18 7.83 -0.30
C ASP A 209 13.77 8.22 -1.66
N VAL A 210 14.69 9.19 -1.71
CA VAL A 210 15.49 9.45 -2.91
C VAL A 210 16.27 8.21 -3.36
N LEU A 211 16.61 7.31 -2.42
CA LEU A 211 17.32 6.05 -2.70
C LEU A 211 16.40 4.93 -3.21
N ARG A 212 15.13 5.24 -3.50
CA ARG A 212 14.14 4.34 -4.10
C ARG A 212 13.73 4.78 -5.51
N LYS A 213 14.35 5.82 -6.06
CA LYS A 213 14.03 6.32 -7.39
C LYS A 213 14.47 5.34 -8.47
N LEU A 214 13.57 5.06 -9.41
CA LEU A 214 13.86 4.23 -10.58
C LEU A 214 15.00 4.79 -11.45
N GLU A 215 15.12 6.12 -11.50
CA GLU A 215 16.15 6.84 -12.26
C GLU A 215 17.59 6.48 -11.84
N LEU A 216 17.77 6.01 -10.60
CA LEU A 216 19.07 5.57 -10.10
C LEU A 216 19.52 4.25 -10.73
N VAL A 217 18.65 3.49 -11.42
CA VAL A 217 18.98 2.21 -12.05
C VAL A 217 18.82 2.34 -13.57
N PRO A 218 19.90 2.60 -14.33
CA PRO A 218 19.83 2.81 -15.78
C PRO A 218 19.19 1.65 -16.54
N GLU A 219 19.36 0.41 -16.05
CA GLU A 219 18.76 -0.77 -16.65
C GLU A 219 17.23 -0.78 -16.57
N LEU A 220 16.61 -0.06 -15.62
CA LEU A 220 15.16 0.01 -15.44
C LEU A 220 14.50 1.16 -16.18
N THR A 221 15.21 2.27 -16.39
CA THR A 221 14.65 3.51 -16.97
C THR A 221 14.05 3.30 -18.37
N SER A 222 14.52 2.28 -19.10
CA SER A 222 14.01 1.92 -20.42
C SER A 222 12.98 0.78 -20.41
N LEU A 223 12.83 0.08 -19.29
CA LEU A 223 11.99 -1.10 -19.16
C LEU A 223 10.63 -0.81 -18.54
N ILE A 224 10.58 0.11 -17.58
CA ILE A 224 9.36 0.40 -16.82
C ILE A 224 8.71 1.67 -17.37
N ASN A 225 7.50 1.51 -17.90
CA ASN A 225 6.63 2.62 -18.24
C ASN A 225 5.53 2.77 -17.17
N SER A 226 5.75 3.65 -16.20
CA SER A 226 4.78 3.94 -15.12
C SER A 226 3.42 4.41 -15.65
N GLN A 227 3.39 5.04 -16.83
CA GLN A 227 2.15 5.51 -17.45
C GLN A 227 1.23 4.34 -17.85
N CYS A 228 1.78 3.16 -18.12
CA CYS A 228 0.99 1.98 -18.48
C CYS A 228 0.10 1.52 -17.31
N ALA A 229 0.62 1.56 -16.08
CA ALA A 229 -0.15 1.25 -14.87
C ALA A 229 -1.29 2.27 -14.68
N GLU A 230 -1.00 3.56 -14.82
CA GLU A 230 -2.01 4.63 -14.74
C GLU A 230 -3.12 4.49 -15.79
N GLN A 231 -2.75 4.17 -17.03
CA GLN A 231 -3.72 3.93 -18.11
C GLN A 231 -4.61 2.71 -17.82
N LEU A 232 -4.03 1.64 -17.27
CA LEU A 232 -4.80 0.47 -16.84
C LEU A 232 -5.82 0.87 -15.77
N PHE A 233 -5.40 1.56 -14.71
CA PHE A 233 -6.30 2.01 -13.64
C PHE A 233 -7.36 2.99 -14.14
N SER A 234 -7.01 3.91 -15.03
CA SER A 234 -7.95 4.83 -15.68
C SER A 234 -9.01 4.10 -16.51
N GLY A 235 -8.60 3.06 -17.25
CA GLY A 235 -9.52 2.22 -18.03
C GLY A 235 -10.49 1.45 -17.14
N MET A 236 -9.99 0.89 -16.02
CA MET A 236 -10.81 0.11 -15.11
C MET A 236 -11.82 0.97 -14.31
N ARG A 237 -11.46 2.20 -13.92
CA ARG A 237 -12.38 3.15 -13.22
C ARG A 237 -13.67 3.45 -13.98
N LYS A 238 -13.72 3.24 -15.30
CA LYS A 238 -14.89 3.53 -16.13
C LYS A 238 -16.01 2.48 -16.04
N ASN A 239 -15.72 1.28 -15.51
CA ASN A 239 -16.63 0.13 -15.54
C ASN A 239 -17.01 -0.41 -14.16
N ILE A 240 -16.87 0.37 -13.09
CA ILE A 240 -17.26 -0.08 -11.75
C ILE A 240 -18.77 0.14 -11.56
N THR A 241 -19.57 -0.76 -12.11
CA THR A 241 -20.93 -1.03 -11.60
C THR A 241 -20.85 -2.39 -10.92
N PHE A 242 -20.77 -2.40 -9.58
CA PHE A 242 -21.03 -3.56 -8.75
C PHE A 242 -22.29 -3.28 -7.93
#